data_AF-A0A955VRE1-F1
#
_entry.id   AF-A0A955VRE1-F1
#
_cell.length_a   1.000
_cell.length_b   1.000
_cell.length_c   1.000
_cell.angle_alpha   90.00
_cell.angle_beta   90.00
_cell.angle_gamma   90.00
#
_symmetry.space_group_name_H-M   'P 1'
#
loop_
_entity.id
_entity.type
_entity.pdbx_description
1 polymer ?
#
loop_
_entity_poly.entity_id
_entity_poly.type
_entity_poly.pdbx_seq_one_letter_code
_entity_poly.pdbx_strand_id
1 'polypeptide(L)'
;IAKGYAIDRAAALLRARGFDRFIVDGGGDLYVAGEKRPGEPWVVGVRDPRGEGLLAELPVRDAAIVTSGDYERFFELGGRRYHHIIDVRTGMPATASVAVTVIAPDATRADALATAFFVEGPAAIERARRLGVEAAVLAPDGRIHATAGLAALGPTFPGAARSAPGPRSPPASPRPAAAASAPPSPPAPR
;
A
#
# COMPACT_ATOMS: atom_id res chain seq x y z
N ILE A 1 5.86 -11.27 -6.10
CA ILE A 1 7.08 -12.08 -5.85
C ILE A 1 8.33 -11.58 -6.61
N ALA A 2 8.22 -11.21 -7.89
CA ALA A 2 9.40 -10.82 -8.68
C ALA A 2 10.11 -9.57 -8.14
N LYS A 3 9.36 -8.59 -7.61
CA LYS A 3 9.91 -7.38 -6.99
C LYS A 3 10.67 -7.74 -5.72
N GLY A 4 10.06 -8.51 -4.82
CA GLY A 4 10.70 -9.00 -3.61
C GLY A 4 12.02 -9.72 -3.89
N TYR A 5 12.04 -10.60 -4.89
CA TYR A 5 13.27 -11.28 -5.32
C TYR A 5 14.34 -10.29 -5.81
N ALA A 6 13.99 -9.34 -6.67
CA ALA A 6 14.94 -8.34 -7.16
C ALA A 6 15.51 -7.49 -6.02
N ILE A 7 14.67 -7.12 -5.05
CA ILE A 7 15.07 -6.38 -3.84
C ILE A 7 16.09 -7.19 -3.03
N ASP A 8 15.82 -8.48 -2.77
CA ASP A 8 16.73 -9.35 -2.03
C ASP A 8 18.08 -9.51 -2.75
N ARG A 9 18.07 -9.64 -4.08
CA ARG A 9 19.30 -9.70 -4.89
C ARG A 9 20.12 -8.41 -4.80
N ALA A 10 19.46 -7.25 -4.84
CA ALA A 10 20.13 -5.96 -4.68
C ALA A 10 20.69 -5.79 -3.26
N ALA A 11 19.93 -6.14 -2.22
CA ALA A 11 20.37 -6.08 -0.83
C ALA A 11 21.59 -7.00 -0.57
N ALA A 12 21.57 -8.22 -1.12
CA ALA A 12 22.70 -9.14 -1.04
C ALA A 12 23.96 -8.58 -1.73
N LEU A 13 23.81 -7.95 -2.90
CA LEU A 13 24.92 -7.30 -3.59
C LEU A 13 25.54 -6.16 -2.77
N LEU A 14 24.71 -5.31 -2.17
CA LEU A 14 25.17 -4.20 -1.33
C LEU A 14 25.94 -4.71 -0.11
N ARG A 15 25.41 -5.73 0.59
CA ARG A 15 26.12 -6.38 1.70
C ARG A 15 27.45 -6.98 1.27
N ALA A 16 27.50 -7.66 0.12
CA ALA A 16 28.74 -8.23 -0.41
C ALA A 16 29.79 -7.16 -0.77
N ARG A 17 29.38 -5.91 -0.98
CA ARG A 17 30.27 -4.75 -1.21
C ARG A 17 30.65 -4.00 0.06
N GLY A 18 30.26 -4.50 1.24
CA GLY A 18 30.60 -3.93 2.54
C GLY A 18 29.67 -2.82 3.01
N PHE A 19 28.52 -2.59 2.34
CA PHE A 19 27.51 -1.67 2.84
C PHE A 19 26.67 -2.36 3.93
N ASP A 20 26.61 -1.75 5.10
CA ASP A 20 25.88 -2.24 6.28
C ASP A 20 24.58 -1.47 6.57
N ARG A 21 24.41 -0.29 5.94
CA ARG A 21 23.30 0.64 6.16
C ARG A 21 22.78 1.15 4.83
N PHE A 22 21.59 0.70 4.43
CA PHE A 22 20.99 1.09 3.15
C PHE A 22 19.49 0.77 3.12
N ILE A 23 18.79 1.36 2.15
CA ILE A 23 17.43 0.99 1.76
C ILE A 23 17.46 0.60 0.28
N VAL A 24 16.77 -0.50 -0.05
CA VAL A 24 16.43 -0.85 -1.43
C VAL A 24 14.93 -0.65 -1.60
N ASP A 25 14.53 0.15 -2.59
CA ASP A 25 13.12 0.41 -2.93
C ASP A 25 12.81 -0.15 -4.33
N GLY A 26 11.85 -1.07 -4.38
CA GLY A 26 11.29 -1.67 -5.60
C GLY A 26 9.85 -1.24 -5.85
N GLY A 27 9.57 0.07 -5.89
CA GLY A 27 8.24 0.61 -6.19
C GLY A 27 7.31 0.59 -4.99
N GLY A 28 7.82 1.00 -3.83
CA GLY A 28 7.13 1.00 -2.54
C GLY A 28 7.33 -0.28 -1.71
N ASP A 29 7.90 -1.32 -2.31
CA ASP A 29 8.35 -2.53 -1.61
C ASP A 29 9.80 -2.32 -1.18
N LEU A 30 10.09 -2.43 0.11
CA LEU A 30 11.37 -2.02 0.68
C LEU A 30 12.12 -3.17 1.31
N TYR A 31 13.45 -3.11 1.26
CA TYR A 31 14.34 -3.76 2.23
C TYR A 31 15.22 -2.73 2.92
N VAL A 32 15.27 -2.81 4.24
CA VAL A 32 16.04 -1.90 5.09
C VAL A 32 17.15 -2.69 5.78
N ALA A 33 18.40 -2.23 5.64
CA ALA A 33 19.56 -2.78 6.32
C ALA A 33 20.12 -1.80 7.36
N GLY A 34 20.44 -2.32 8.55
CA GLY A 34 21.04 -1.56 9.64
C GLY A 34 20.19 -0.37 10.11
N GLU A 35 20.88 0.65 10.61
CA GLU A 35 20.29 1.87 11.16
C GLU A 35 20.68 3.09 10.31
N LYS A 36 19.86 4.14 10.31
CA LYS A 36 20.15 5.37 9.57
C LYS A 36 21.39 6.07 10.11
N ARG A 37 21.52 6.09 11.44
CA ARG A 37 22.70 6.52 12.22
C ARG A 37 22.79 5.63 13.46
N PRO A 38 23.94 5.54 14.15
CA PRO A 38 24.04 4.76 15.39
C PRO A 38 22.95 5.16 16.39
N GLY A 39 22.08 4.23 16.76
CA GLY A 39 20.96 4.45 17.67
C GLY A 39 19.70 5.06 17.03
N GLU A 40 19.69 5.31 15.72
CA GLU A 40 18.55 5.87 14.98
C GLU A 40 18.05 4.89 13.92
N PRO A 41 16.89 4.24 14.14
CA PRO A 41 16.33 3.32 13.15
C PRO A 41 15.91 4.08 11.88
N TRP A 42 15.76 3.34 10.78
CA TRP A 42 15.05 3.88 9.63
C TRP A 42 13.56 3.99 9.96
N VAL A 43 12.89 5.00 9.41
CA VAL A 43 11.44 5.17 9.55
C VAL A 43 10.80 4.99 8.18
N VAL A 44 9.93 4.00 8.05
CA VAL A 44 9.22 3.65 6.82
C VAL A 44 7.76 4.08 6.93
N GLY A 45 7.30 4.95 6.04
CA GLY A 45 5.91 5.34 5.96
C GLY A 45 5.05 4.31 5.24
N VAL A 46 3.90 3.96 5.82
CA VAL A 46 2.83 3.20 5.17
C VAL A 46 1.78 4.19 4.72
N ARG A 47 1.52 4.25 3.41
CA ARG A 47 0.58 5.19 2.79
C ARG A 47 -0.87 4.89 3.18
N ASP A 48 -1.66 5.95 3.40
CA ASP A 48 -3.12 5.82 3.51
C ASP A 48 -3.70 5.51 2.11
N PRO A 49 -4.38 4.36 1.94
CA PRO A 49 -4.91 3.96 0.64
C PRO A 49 -6.15 4.75 0.19
N ARG A 50 -6.70 5.60 1.05
CA ARG A 50 -7.93 6.39 0.83
C ARG A 50 -7.81 7.86 1.21
N GLY A 51 -6.64 8.30 1.66
CA GLY A 51 -6.37 9.67 2.10
C GLY A 51 -5.07 10.21 1.53
N GLU A 52 -4.86 11.50 1.75
CA GLU A 52 -3.57 12.16 1.50
C GLU A 52 -2.72 11.97 2.78
N GLY A 53 -1.69 11.13 2.72
CA GLY A 53 -0.73 10.97 3.82
C GLY A 53 -0.37 9.52 4.18
N LEU A 54 0.07 9.35 5.43
CA LEU A 54 0.51 8.07 5.98
C LEU A 54 -0.56 7.49 6.91
N LEU A 55 -0.84 6.20 6.72
CA LEU A 55 -1.54 5.37 7.69
C LEU A 55 -0.66 5.13 8.92
N ALA A 56 0.64 4.91 8.70
CA ALA A 56 1.62 4.54 9.73
C ALA A 56 3.04 5.00 9.40
N GLU A 57 3.89 5.05 10.41
CA GLU A 57 5.34 5.19 10.36
C GLU A 57 5.99 4.08 11.18
N LEU A 58 6.88 3.32 10.57
CA LEU A 58 7.44 2.11 11.13
C LEU A 58 8.92 2.30 11.39
N PRO A 59 9.40 2.27 12.66
CA PRO A 59 10.82 2.13 12.92
C PRO A 59 11.25 0.70 12.54
N VAL A 60 12.16 0.58 11.57
CA VAL A 60 12.59 -0.72 11.04
C VAL A 60 14.11 -0.81 10.97
N ARG A 61 14.60 -2.03 11.21
CA ARG A 61 16.00 -2.44 11.04
C ARG A 61 16.05 -3.87 10.52
N ASP A 62 16.89 -4.11 9.51
CA ASP A 62 17.17 -5.43 8.94
C ASP A 62 15.92 -6.23 8.55
N ALA A 63 14.97 -5.59 7.87
CA ALA A 63 13.73 -6.22 7.45
C ALA A 63 13.21 -5.66 6.13
N ALA A 64 12.40 -6.48 5.45
CA ALA A 64 11.59 -6.08 4.32
C ALA A 64 10.23 -5.57 4.77
N ILE A 65 9.69 -4.56 4.07
CA ILE A 65 8.34 -4.03 4.25
C ILE A 65 7.68 -3.99 2.88
N VAL A 66 6.61 -4.77 2.69
CA VAL A 66 5.91 -4.87 1.40
C VAL A 66 4.43 -4.63 1.60
N THR A 67 3.82 -3.83 0.73
CA THR A 67 2.39 -3.51 0.79
C THR A 67 1.67 -3.91 -0.49
N SER A 68 0.61 -4.71 -0.35
CA SER A 68 -0.35 -5.00 -1.42
C SER A 68 -1.62 -4.19 -1.21
N GLY A 69 -2.11 -3.56 -2.28
CA GLY A 69 -3.22 -2.62 -2.20
C GLY A 69 -4.13 -2.65 -3.43
N ASP A 70 -5.43 -2.41 -3.24
CA ASP A 70 -6.39 -2.31 -4.35
C ASP A 70 -6.31 -0.98 -5.13
N TYR A 71 -5.45 -0.06 -4.69
CA TYR A 71 -5.29 1.29 -5.23
C TYR A 71 -4.05 1.43 -6.11
N GLU A 72 -3.18 0.42 -6.19
CA GLU A 72 -1.95 0.48 -6.98
C GLU A 72 -2.23 0.37 -8.49
N ARG A 73 -3.05 -0.60 -8.89
CA ARG A 73 -3.48 -0.81 -10.29
C ARG A 73 -4.91 -1.28 -10.32
N PHE A 74 -5.79 -0.44 -10.87
CA PHE A 74 -7.21 -0.71 -10.98
C PHE A 74 -7.85 0.08 -12.13
N PHE A 75 -9.07 -0.31 -12.47
CA PHE A 75 -9.99 0.50 -13.27
C PHE A 75 -11.36 0.53 -12.60
N GLU A 76 -12.22 1.45 -13.04
CA GLU A 76 -13.59 1.57 -12.54
C GLU A 76 -14.58 1.32 -13.66
N LEU A 77 -15.60 0.50 -13.37
CA LEU A 77 -16.67 0.18 -14.31
C LEU A 77 -17.99 0.10 -13.54
N GLY A 78 -18.98 0.91 -13.93
CA GLY A 78 -20.29 0.95 -13.28
C GLY A 78 -20.22 1.33 -11.80
N GLY A 79 -19.31 2.24 -11.42
CA GLY A 79 -19.13 2.68 -10.03
C GLY A 79 -18.43 1.67 -9.12
N ARG A 80 -17.93 0.56 -9.67
CA ARG A 80 -17.16 -0.46 -8.94
C ARG A 80 -15.72 -0.48 -9.39
N ARG A 81 -14.80 -0.59 -8.42
CA ARG A 81 -13.37 -0.76 -8.64
C ARG A 81 -13.02 -2.22 -8.92
N TYR A 82 -12.17 -2.43 -9.93
CA TYR A 82 -11.58 -3.71 -10.28
C TYR A 82 -10.06 -3.57 -10.27
N HIS A 83 -9.39 -4.22 -9.31
CA HIS A 83 -7.94 -4.16 -9.14
C HIS A 83 -7.26 -5.46 -9.56
N HIS A 84 -5.94 -5.39 -9.71
CA HIS A 84 -5.09 -6.46 -10.24
C HIS A 84 -4.84 -7.65 -9.29
N ILE A 85 -5.38 -7.65 -8.08
CA ILE A 85 -5.17 -8.75 -7.11
C ILE A 85 -6.40 -9.66 -7.15
N ILE A 86 -6.24 -10.83 -7.75
CA ILE A 86 -7.34 -11.75 -8.07
C ILE A 86 -7.46 -12.84 -7.00
N ASP A 87 -8.68 -13.06 -6.52
CA ASP A 87 -9.02 -14.27 -5.77
C ASP A 87 -9.20 -15.45 -6.74
N VAL A 88 -8.24 -16.36 -6.73
CA VAL A 88 -8.21 -17.53 -7.62
C VAL A 88 -9.42 -18.45 -7.48
N ARG A 89 -10.15 -18.40 -6.35
CA ARG A 89 -11.36 -19.20 -6.13
C ARG A 89 -12.54 -18.67 -6.93
N THR A 90 -12.54 -17.37 -7.23
CA THR A 90 -13.65 -16.69 -7.90
C THR A 90 -13.29 -16.17 -9.29
N GLY A 91 -12.01 -15.99 -9.59
CA GLY A 91 -11.52 -15.31 -10.78
C GLY A 91 -11.74 -13.79 -10.76
N MET A 92 -12.23 -13.24 -9.65
CA MET A 92 -12.56 -11.82 -9.49
C MET A 92 -11.56 -11.11 -8.56
N PRO A 93 -11.47 -9.77 -8.63
CA PRO A 93 -10.66 -9.01 -7.68
C PRO A 93 -11.06 -9.30 -6.23
N ALA A 94 -10.08 -9.53 -5.37
CA ALA A 94 -10.30 -9.89 -3.97
C ALA A 94 -10.88 -8.72 -3.16
N THR A 95 -11.91 -8.97 -2.36
CA THR A 95 -12.64 -7.91 -1.64
C THR A 95 -12.42 -7.89 -0.14
N ALA A 96 -11.59 -8.79 0.40
CA ALA A 96 -11.42 -8.97 1.84
C ALA A 96 -10.54 -7.88 2.48
N SER A 97 -9.76 -7.15 1.69
CA SER A 97 -8.79 -6.16 2.15
C SER A 97 -8.78 -4.94 1.22
N VAL A 98 -8.39 -3.79 1.77
CA VAL A 98 -8.05 -2.57 1.02
C VAL A 98 -6.54 -2.45 0.85
N ALA A 99 -5.80 -2.75 1.92
CA ALA A 99 -4.35 -2.74 1.96
C ALA A 99 -3.85 -3.81 2.94
N VAL A 100 -2.72 -4.43 2.62
CA VAL A 100 -2.00 -5.33 3.52
C VAL A 100 -0.52 -5.00 3.49
N THR A 101 0.05 -4.71 4.65
CA THR A 101 1.48 -4.50 4.85
C THR A 101 2.07 -5.69 5.61
N VAL A 102 3.15 -6.26 5.10
CA VAL A 102 3.89 -7.37 5.73
C VAL A 102 5.32 -6.95 6.01
N ILE A 103 5.80 -7.26 7.21
CA ILE A 103 7.22 -7.14 7.58
C ILE A 103 7.80 -8.53 7.77
N ALA A 104 8.88 -8.83 7.05
CA ALA A 104 9.58 -10.12 7.10
C ALA A 104 11.10 -9.97 6.98
N PRO A 105 11.90 -11.00 7.29
CA PRO A 105 13.36 -10.94 7.16
C PRO A 105 13.87 -10.76 5.72
N ASP A 106 13.05 -11.10 4.72
CA ASP A 106 13.38 -11.02 3.30
C ASP A 106 12.18 -10.53 2.47
N ALA A 107 12.46 -9.83 1.38
CA ALA A 107 11.44 -9.16 0.57
C ALA A 107 10.67 -10.13 -0.33
N THR A 108 11.29 -11.24 -0.76
CA THR A 108 10.61 -12.30 -1.53
C THR A 108 9.43 -12.86 -0.75
N ARG A 109 9.66 -13.23 0.51
CA ARG A 109 8.63 -13.74 1.41
C ARG A 109 7.58 -12.67 1.72
N ALA A 110 8.00 -11.44 2.03
CA ALA A 110 7.07 -10.35 2.30
C ALA A 110 6.14 -10.08 1.09
N ASP A 111 6.66 -10.03 -0.13
CA ASP A 111 5.91 -9.82 -1.38
C ASP A 111 4.90 -10.95 -1.65
N ALA A 112 5.31 -12.19 -1.49
CA ALA A 112 4.41 -13.34 -1.64
C ALA A 112 3.29 -13.33 -0.57
N LEU A 113 3.64 -13.08 0.69
CA LEU A 113 2.68 -13.08 1.79
C LEU A 113 1.74 -11.89 1.75
N ALA A 114 2.19 -10.69 1.37
CA ALA A 114 1.33 -9.51 1.25
C ALA A 114 0.19 -9.77 0.26
N THR A 115 0.49 -10.41 -0.88
CA THR A 115 -0.52 -10.78 -1.87
C THR A 115 -1.47 -11.86 -1.33
N ALA A 116 -0.94 -12.91 -0.70
CA ALA A 116 -1.76 -14.00 -0.16
C ALA A 116 -2.70 -13.51 0.96
N PHE A 117 -2.16 -12.71 1.89
CA PHE A 117 -2.90 -12.13 3.00
C PHE A 117 -3.92 -11.10 2.54
N PHE A 118 -3.66 -10.38 1.44
CA PHE A 118 -4.65 -9.50 0.81
C PHE A 118 -5.92 -10.26 0.43
N VAL A 119 -5.77 -11.45 -0.16
CA VAL A 119 -6.88 -12.32 -0.56
C VAL A 119 -7.56 -12.96 0.66
N GLU A 120 -6.79 -13.35 1.67
CA GLU A 120 -7.30 -13.99 2.90
C GLU A 120 -8.01 -13.02 3.84
N GLY A 121 -7.63 -11.74 3.86
CA GLY A 121 -8.24 -10.71 4.70
C GLY A 121 -7.81 -10.77 6.17
N PRO A 122 -8.63 -10.25 7.10
CA PRO A 122 -8.30 -10.19 8.53
C PRO A 122 -7.88 -11.51 9.18
N ALA A 123 -8.37 -12.64 8.66
CA ALA A 123 -7.99 -13.98 9.15
C ALA A 123 -6.49 -14.28 8.97
N ALA A 124 -5.83 -13.60 8.03
CA ALA A 124 -4.40 -13.77 7.74
C ALA A 124 -3.50 -13.43 8.94
N ILE A 125 -3.95 -12.63 9.90
CA ILE A 125 -3.14 -12.27 11.09
C ILE A 125 -2.72 -13.51 11.89
N GLU A 126 -3.61 -14.50 11.99
CA GLU A 126 -3.29 -15.74 12.70
C GLU A 126 -2.26 -16.59 11.92
N ARG A 127 -2.31 -16.53 10.59
CA ARG A 127 -1.29 -17.15 9.74
C ARG A 127 0.05 -16.41 9.82
N ALA A 128 0.04 -15.08 9.84
CA ALA A 128 1.24 -14.25 10.01
C ALA A 128 2.00 -14.63 11.28
N ARG A 129 1.29 -14.77 12.41
CA ARG A 129 1.85 -15.25 13.68
C ARG A 129 2.53 -16.61 13.55
N ARG A 130 1.84 -17.60 12.99
CA ARG A 130 2.42 -18.95 12.79
C ARG A 130 3.64 -18.95 11.87
N LEU A 131 3.67 -18.03 10.92
CA LEU A 131 4.79 -17.87 9.99
C LEU A 131 5.93 -17.01 10.57
N GLY A 132 5.79 -16.47 11.77
CA GLY A 132 6.82 -15.63 12.40
C GLY A 132 7.08 -14.33 11.64
N VAL A 133 6.04 -13.77 11.01
CA VAL A 133 6.10 -12.47 10.33
C VAL A 133 5.10 -11.50 10.96
N GLU A 134 5.37 -10.21 10.85
CA GLU A 134 4.41 -9.19 11.25
C GLU A 134 3.56 -8.77 10.05
N ALA A 135 2.28 -8.50 10.29
CA ALA A 135 1.35 -8.08 9.25
C ALA A 135 0.27 -7.15 9.79
N ALA A 136 -0.17 -6.22 8.94
CA ALA A 136 -1.33 -5.38 9.17
C ALA A 136 -2.26 -5.43 7.95
N VAL A 137 -3.56 -5.63 8.19
CA VAL A 137 -4.61 -5.69 7.19
C VAL A 137 -5.58 -4.55 7.45
N LEU A 138 -5.73 -3.64 6.49
CA LEU A 138 -6.84 -2.68 6.46
C LEU A 138 -8.03 -3.34 5.75
N ALA A 139 -9.10 -3.57 6.51
CA ALA A 139 -10.35 -4.12 6.00
C ALA A 139 -11.22 -3.04 5.32
N PRO A 140 -12.17 -3.43 4.44
CA PRO A 140 -13.06 -2.48 3.76
C PRO A 140 -13.92 -1.61 4.68
N ASP A 141 -14.18 -2.05 5.92
CA ASP A 141 -14.91 -1.27 6.93
C ASP A 141 -14.04 -0.21 7.63
N GLY A 142 -12.77 -0.08 7.23
CA GLY A 142 -11.81 0.87 7.78
C GLY A 142 -11.09 0.37 9.03
N ARG A 143 -11.36 -0.87 9.50
CA ARG A 143 -10.66 -1.45 10.64
C ARG A 143 -9.30 -2.00 10.24
N ILE A 144 -8.34 -1.84 11.13
CA ILE A 144 -7.01 -2.43 10.99
C ILE A 144 -6.91 -3.63 11.92
N HIS A 145 -6.50 -4.75 11.35
CA HIS A 145 -6.14 -5.97 12.06
C HIS A 145 -4.63 -6.14 11.96
N ALA A 146 -3.93 -6.28 13.08
CA ALA A 146 -2.46 -6.37 13.07
C ALA A 146 -1.94 -7.45 14.02
N THR A 147 -0.76 -7.95 13.73
CA THR A 147 0.06 -8.73 14.67
C THR A 147 0.48 -7.86 15.86
N ALA A 148 0.84 -8.51 16.97
CA ALA A 148 1.05 -7.81 18.24
C ALA A 148 2.22 -6.81 18.20
N GLY A 149 3.29 -7.12 17.47
CA GLY A 149 4.44 -6.22 17.32
C GLY A 149 4.06 -4.93 16.60
N LEU A 150 3.29 -5.03 15.51
CA LEU A 150 2.76 -3.86 14.80
C LEU A 150 1.72 -3.08 15.60
N ALA A 151 0.83 -3.77 16.33
CA ALA A 151 -0.18 -3.12 17.17
C ALA A 151 0.44 -2.34 18.35
N ALA A 152 1.60 -2.78 18.85
CA ALA A 152 2.33 -2.13 19.93
C ALA A 152 2.97 -0.79 19.53
N LEU A 153 3.09 -0.47 18.24
CA LEU A 153 3.67 0.78 17.74
C LEU A 153 2.75 2.02 17.91
N GLY A 154 1.61 1.87 18.59
CA GLY A 154 0.73 2.97 18.99
C GLY A 154 -0.21 3.48 17.87
N PRO A 155 -0.65 4.76 17.91
CA PRO A 155 -1.69 5.32 17.02
C PRO A 155 -1.35 5.26 15.52
N THR A 156 -0.10 4.93 15.24
CA THR A 156 0.56 4.63 13.98
C THR A 156 -0.07 3.45 13.25
N PHE A 157 -0.55 2.42 13.95
CA PHE A 157 -1.49 1.46 13.42
C PHE A 157 -2.65 1.43 14.39
N PRO A 158 -3.75 2.19 14.16
CA PRO A 158 -4.85 2.25 15.11
C PRO A 158 -5.49 0.88 15.29
N GLY A 159 -4.99 0.14 16.28
CA GLY A 159 -5.75 -0.89 16.95
C GLY A 159 -6.88 -0.19 17.70
N ALA A 160 -8.11 -0.59 17.40
CA ALA A 160 -9.37 -0.05 17.89
C ALA A 160 -9.95 1.15 17.11
N ALA A 161 -10.99 0.80 16.34
CA ALA A 161 -12.15 1.62 15.96
C ALA A 161 -11.87 3.08 15.54
N ARG A 162 -11.61 3.28 14.24
CA ARG A 162 -12.08 4.50 13.58
C ARG A 162 -13.50 4.25 13.10
N SER A 163 -14.44 5.08 13.53
CA SER A 163 -15.75 5.20 12.90
C SER A 163 -15.56 5.61 11.44
N ALA A 164 -16.28 4.95 10.53
CA ALA A 164 -16.22 5.25 9.11
C ALA A 164 -16.53 6.73 8.84
N PRO A 165 -15.79 7.41 7.95
CA PRO A 165 -16.25 8.70 7.43
C PRO A 165 -17.55 8.46 6.65
N GLY A 166 -18.59 9.24 6.99
CA GLY A 166 -19.89 9.19 6.30
C GLY A 166 -19.76 9.42 4.80
N PRO A 167 -20.80 9.06 4.00
CA PRO A 167 -20.74 9.16 2.55
C PRO A 167 -20.43 10.61 2.14
N ARG A 168 -19.34 10.78 1.37
CA ARG A 168 -19.00 12.08 0.78
C ARG A 168 -20.10 12.48 -0.19
N SER A 169 -20.62 13.70 -0.03
CA SER A 169 -21.53 14.33 -0.99
C SER A 169 -20.91 14.32 -2.40
N PRO A 170 -21.72 14.11 -3.46
CA PRO A 170 -21.21 14.14 -4.82
C PRO A 170 -20.62 15.52 -5.16
N PRO A 171 -19.60 15.58 -6.02
CA PRO A 171 -19.01 16.85 -6.44
C PRO A 171 -20.06 17.72 -7.11
N ALA A 172 -20.03 19.03 -6.80
CA ALA A 172 -20.92 20.01 -7.39
C ALA A 172 -20.77 20.01 -8.93
N SER A 173 -21.90 20.00 -9.63
CA SER A 173 -21.96 20.05 -11.09
C SER A 173 -21.15 21.23 -11.63
N PRO A 174 -20.39 21.05 -12.73
CA PRO A 174 -19.62 22.15 -13.32
C PRO A 174 -20.56 23.27 -13.77
N ARG A 175 -20.24 24.51 -13.41
CA ARG A 175 -20.95 25.71 -13.90
C ARG A 175 -20.85 25.74 -15.44
N PRO A 176 -21.91 26.16 -16.15
CA PRO A 176 -21.89 26.24 -17.60
C PRO A 176 -20.78 27.19 -18.06
N ALA A 177 -19.98 26.73 -19.02
CA ALA A 177 -18.96 27.54 -19.67
C ALA A 177 -19.60 28.76 -20.33
N ALA A 178 -19.04 29.95 -20.09
CA ALA A 178 -19.44 31.16 -20.79
C ALA A 178 -19.24 30.98 -22.30
N ALA A 179 -20.27 31.26 -23.08
CA ALA A 179 -20.23 31.20 -24.53
C ALA A 179 -19.18 32.17 -25.07
N ALA A 180 -18.15 31.63 -25.73
CA ALA A 180 -17.22 32.43 -26.51
C ALA A 180 -17.95 32.96 -27.76
N SER A 181 -17.95 34.29 -27.92
CA SER A 181 -18.51 34.96 -29.09
C SER A 181 -17.74 34.59 -30.37
N ALA A 182 -18.49 34.25 -31.42
CA ALA A 182 -17.95 33.90 -32.74
C ALA A 182 -17.20 35.09 -33.39
N PRO A 183 -16.13 34.84 -34.17
CA PRO A 183 -15.46 35.90 -34.93
C PRO A 183 -16.31 36.34 -36.15
N PRO A 184 -16.16 37.60 -36.62
CA PRO A 184 -16.94 38.11 -37.74
C PRO A 184 -16.49 37.50 -39.08
N SER A 185 -17.44 37.34 -39.99
CA SER A 185 -17.25 36.77 -41.34
C SER A 185 -16.45 37.72 -42.26
N PRO A 186 -15.67 37.19 -43.22
CA PRO A 186 -14.94 38.01 -44.18
C PRO A 186 -15.87 38.58 -45.27
N PRO A 187 -15.50 39.71 -45.91
CA PRO A 187 -16.33 40.33 -46.94
C PRO A 187 -16.29 39.54 -48.26
N ALA A 188 -17.43 39.52 -48.96
CA ALA A 188 -17.60 38.81 -50.22
C ALA A 188 -16.89 39.51 -51.40
N PRO A 189 -16.38 38.77 -52.40
CA PRO A 189 -15.86 39.34 -53.63
C PRO A 189 -16.99 39.77 -54.59
N ARG A 190 -16.66 40.73 -55.44
CA ARG A 190 -17.56 41.49 -56.34
C ARG A 190 -18.34 40.64 -57.34
#